data_AF-A0A8T4FFM6-F1
#
_entry.id   AF-A0A8T4FFM6-F1
#
_cell.length_a   1.000
_cell.length_b   1.000
_cell.length_c   1.000
_cell.angle_alpha   90.00
_cell.angle_beta   90.00
_cell.angle_gamma   90.00
#
_symmetry.space_group_name_H-M   'P 1'
#
loop_
_entity.id
_entity.type
_entity.pdbx_description
1 polymer ?
#
loop_
_entity_poly.entity_id
_entity_poly.type
_entity_poly.pdbx_seq_one_letter_code
_entity_poly.pdbx_strand_id
1 'polypeptide(L)'
;MGQRLLAWAVSPSESDAEVIHDAVLLAQAQARVDLPTAGHQPDNDDGGQSGEQQVLLRVRILLLAVQRALAAVNRRTLTLTPQIEQVGELYETLIYVQRAAHLITTRAIDPPTPASAPPTLQEIRHQQDLELNDELADHAARRETLAQSRCSPQTPPLRWHVQRYDPNGYFEAVHDDQQALLGPAYQGWVPVPEALKVLLRCWSVPADRDIDVVWECEQPWAPDELLPFGGWLPDHRGNDPHYTSSPAVDLEDAWNANRQAHVSRFSSMLQNVRQRWPGDLTDLTITEVLDRTAAHLNATQPLAPHLGQGLTDPTVSRVSDLGGGSDLVALGTSETAGWINPAAVAWTGNRWNDFASHRPATVPAMAKAMLTASVQQALKVWNLTGDPIRVTRIPGPAGPLYRRAENGTHRLHAARLLAMPVIWAQITQDTLPLDVCPMDVDAHNDTARLVLTCWKGLLAKGLATGSLQEDDLPGLSVLQLDHVITPWLLAQPDRAVAWAAVYDRVYPGALEEAGIPAMAWRTPDSWVAWLRAT
;
A
#
# COMPACT_ATOMS: atom_id res chain seq x y z
N MET A 1 29.42 -12.87 38.81
CA MET A 1 28.60 -14.08 39.07
C MET A 1 28.12 -14.64 37.74
N GLY A 2 29.06 -15.06 36.89
CA GLY A 2 28.82 -15.24 35.45
C GLY A 2 29.64 -16.36 34.79
N GLN A 3 30.10 -17.35 35.55
CA GLN A 3 30.93 -18.45 35.02
C GLN A 3 30.66 -19.83 35.65
N ARG A 4 29.48 -20.05 36.26
CA ARG A 4 29.11 -21.37 36.82
C ARG A 4 27.70 -21.88 36.45
N LEU A 5 27.08 -21.30 35.43
CA LEU A 5 25.80 -21.77 34.86
C LEU A 5 25.97 -22.26 33.41
N LEU A 6 27.11 -22.90 33.14
CA LEU A 6 27.41 -23.58 31.85
C LEU A 6 27.73 -25.07 32.05
N ALA A 7 27.31 -25.64 33.17
CA ALA A 7 27.40 -27.06 33.43
C ALA A 7 26.05 -27.55 33.94
N TRP A 8 25.14 -27.81 33.00
CA TRP A 8 24.09 -28.84 33.05
C TRP A 8 23.30 -28.79 31.74
N ALA A 9 23.91 -29.35 30.71
CA ALA A 9 23.27 -29.59 29.42
C ALA A 9 23.79 -30.93 28.88
N VAL A 10 23.27 -32.05 29.39
CA VAL A 10 23.22 -33.34 28.67
C VAL A 10 22.03 -34.15 29.19
N SER A 11 21.20 -34.58 28.23
CA SER A 11 20.14 -35.61 28.27
C SER A 11 18.71 -35.17 28.61
N PRO A 12 17.71 -35.52 27.76
CA PRO A 12 16.30 -35.28 28.04
C PRO A 12 15.82 -36.27 29.10
N SER A 13 15.13 -35.79 30.13
CA SER A 13 14.39 -36.63 31.07
C SER A 13 12.90 -36.40 30.92
N GLU A 14 12.13 -37.41 31.30
CA GLU A 14 10.67 -37.51 31.37
C GLU A 14 9.98 -36.43 32.27
N SER A 15 10.64 -35.32 32.60
CA SER A 15 10.17 -34.31 33.55
C SER A 15 9.16 -33.31 32.98
N ASP A 16 8.88 -33.33 31.67
CA ASP A 16 7.90 -32.42 31.08
C ASP A 16 6.46 -32.96 31.17
N ALA A 17 6.28 -34.26 31.49
CA ALA A 17 4.98 -34.84 31.82
C ALA A 17 4.62 -34.67 33.31
N GLU A 18 5.62 -34.66 34.22
CA GLU A 18 5.41 -34.43 35.66
C GLU A 18 4.93 -33.00 35.96
N VAL A 19 5.43 -31.98 35.23
CA VAL A 19 4.99 -30.59 35.43
C VAL A 19 3.54 -30.37 34.96
N ILE A 20 3.12 -31.06 33.90
CA ILE A 20 1.74 -31.04 33.42
C ILE A 20 0.83 -31.83 34.37
N HIS A 21 1.32 -32.94 34.94
CA HIS A 21 0.61 -33.75 35.92
C HIS A 21 0.42 -33.02 37.27
N ASP A 22 1.45 -32.34 37.78
CA ASP A 22 1.40 -31.57 39.02
C ASP A 22 0.50 -30.34 38.90
N ALA A 23 0.46 -29.70 37.73
CA ALA A 23 -0.48 -28.60 37.45
C ALA A 23 -1.95 -29.07 37.40
N VAL A 24 -2.20 -30.29 36.91
CA VAL A 24 -3.53 -30.91 36.90
C VAL A 24 -3.96 -31.33 38.31
N LEU A 25 -3.05 -31.88 39.13
CA LEU A 25 -3.32 -32.24 40.52
C LEU A 25 -3.55 -31.02 41.42
N LEU A 26 -2.82 -29.92 41.20
CA LEU A 26 -3.03 -28.66 41.92
C LEU A 26 -4.39 -28.04 41.57
N ALA A 27 -4.79 -28.06 40.30
CA ALA A 27 -6.10 -27.59 39.84
C ALA A 27 -7.27 -28.46 40.35
N GLN A 28 -7.08 -29.78 40.44
CA GLN A 28 -8.08 -30.70 41.01
C GLN A 28 -8.20 -30.58 42.53
N ALA A 29 -7.11 -30.26 43.23
CA ALA A 29 -7.13 -29.98 44.67
C ALA A 29 -7.81 -28.63 44.97
N GLN A 30 -7.62 -27.60 44.15
CA GLN A 30 -8.30 -26.31 44.30
C GLN A 30 -9.79 -26.36 43.95
N ALA A 31 -10.18 -27.17 42.94
CA ALA A 31 -11.59 -27.41 42.61
C ALA A 31 -12.38 -28.17 43.70
N ARG A 32 -11.70 -28.69 44.73
CA ARG A 32 -12.32 -29.34 45.90
C ARG A 32 -12.42 -28.44 47.13
N VAL A 33 -11.85 -27.23 47.12
CA VAL A 33 -11.81 -26.36 48.31
C VAL A 33 -12.98 -25.37 48.40
N ASP A 34 -13.73 -25.13 47.31
CA ASP A 34 -14.90 -24.22 47.35
C ASP A 34 -16.22 -24.90 46.93
N LEU A 35 -16.59 -25.96 47.65
CA LEU A 35 -17.98 -26.38 47.75
C LEU A 35 -18.52 -25.96 49.12
N PRO A 36 -19.47 -25.01 49.20
CA PRO A 36 -20.28 -24.87 50.40
C PRO A 36 -21.13 -26.14 50.52
N THR A 37 -20.92 -26.89 51.58
CA THR A 37 -21.84 -27.92 52.03
C THR A 37 -23.23 -27.32 52.22
N ALA A 38 -24.18 -27.81 51.42
CA ALA A 38 -25.61 -27.91 51.63
C ALA A 38 -26.30 -26.84 52.52
N GLY A 39 -27.12 -26.02 51.86
CA GLY A 39 -28.43 -25.64 52.39
C GLY A 39 -28.68 -24.14 52.49
N HIS A 40 -29.10 -23.50 51.39
CA HIS A 40 -30.23 -22.56 51.32
C HIS A 40 -30.41 -22.09 49.86
N GLN A 41 -31.68 -21.97 49.47
CA GLN A 41 -32.18 -21.44 48.19
C GLN A 41 -33.29 -20.44 48.56
N PRO A 42 -33.72 -19.50 47.70
CA PRO A 42 -33.04 -18.64 46.73
C PRO A 42 -33.22 -17.14 47.10
N ASP A 43 -32.51 -16.23 46.42
CA ASP A 43 -33.12 -15.12 45.67
C ASP A 43 -32.07 -14.12 45.17
N ASN A 44 -32.37 -13.56 43.99
CA ASN A 44 -31.70 -12.46 43.28
C ASN A 44 -30.50 -12.82 42.38
N ASP A 45 -30.83 -13.15 41.13
CA ASP A 45 -30.61 -12.26 39.96
C ASP A 45 -29.20 -11.66 39.72
N ASP A 46 -28.18 -12.51 39.57
CA ASP A 46 -26.86 -12.10 39.03
C ASP A 46 -26.20 -13.18 38.14
N GLY A 47 -27.02 -13.97 37.43
CA GLY A 47 -26.58 -15.16 36.68
C GLY A 47 -25.80 -14.89 35.38
N GLY A 48 -25.72 -13.65 34.90
CA GLY A 48 -25.07 -13.31 33.62
C GLY A 48 -23.55 -13.15 33.70
N GLN A 49 -23.02 -12.56 34.78
CA GLN A 49 -21.60 -12.22 34.87
C GLN A 49 -20.69 -13.43 35.16
N SER A 50 -21.23 -14.48 35.77
CA SER A 50 -20.46 -15.66 36.19
C SER A 50 -19.97 -16.53 35.02
N GLY A 51 -20.80 -16.69 33.98
CA GLY A 51 -20.45 -17.47 32.79
C GLY A 51 -19.42 -16.77 31.90
N GLU A 52 -19.59 -15.48 31.70
CA GLU A 52 -18.68 -14.65 30.88
C GLU A 52 -17.29 -14.54 31.51
N GLN A 53 -17.21 -14.34 32.84
CA GLN A 53 -15.95 -14.33 33.56
C GLN A 53 -15.24 -15.69 33.51
N GLN A 54 -15.97 -16.80 33.53
CA GLN A 54 -15.39 -18.14 33.37
C GLN A 54 -14.84 -18.38 31.96
N VAL A 55 -15.53 -17.90 30.92
CA VAL A 55 -15.04 -18.01 29.54
C VAL A 55 -13.79 -17.14 29.33
N LEU A 56 -13.82 -15.89 29.79
CA LEU A 56 -12.66 -14.98 29.72
C LEU A 56 -11.46 -15.50 30.51
N LEU A 57 -11.69 -16.12 31.68
CA LEU A 57 -10.65 -16.76 32.46
C LEU A 57 -10.05 -17.96 31.72
N ARG A 58 -10.87 -18.81 31.10
CA ARG A 58 -10.40 -19.97 30.30
C ARG A 58 -9.61 -19.54 29.06
N VAL A 59 -10.05 -18.48 28.37
CA VAL A 59 -9.33 -17.89 27.23
C VAL A 59 -7.98 -17.33 27.66
N ARG A 60 -7.92 -16.65 28.81
CA ARG A 60 -6.67 -16.08 29.35
C ARG A 60 -5.68 -17.14 29.83
N ILE A 61 -6.17 -18.25 30.38
CA ILE A 61 -5.36 -19.40 30.76
C ILE A 61 -4.76 -20.08 29.52
N LEU A 62 -5.54 -20.26 28.45
CA LEU A 62 -5.03 -20.83 27.20
C LEU A 62 -4.00 -19.91 26.52
N LEU A 63 -4.24 -18.60 26.48
CA LEU A 63 -3.30 -17.60 25.95
C LEU A 63 -1.95 -17.63 26.68
N LEU A 64 -1.96 -17.71 28.01
CA LEU A 64 -0.74 -17.82 28.82
C LEU A 64 0.03 -19.13 28.59
N ALA A 65 -0.68 -20.23 28.33
CA ALA A 65 -0.07 -21.52 28.01
C ALA A 65 0.62 -21.48 26.63
N VAL A 66 -0.01 -20.88 25.62
CA VAL A 66 0.55 -20.71 24.27
C VAL A 66 1.75 -19.77 24.28
N GLN A 67 1.68 -18.64 25.00
CA GLN A 67 2.81 -17.71 25.16
C GLN A 67 4.03 -18.38 25.80
N ARG A 68 3.81 -19.28 26.78
CA ARG A 68 4.90 -20.06 27.39
C ARG A 68 5.48 -21.11 26.46
N ALA A 69 4.65 -21.78 25.66
CA ALA A 69 5.10 -22.72 24.63
C ALA A 69 5.96 -22.01 23.57
N LEU A 70 5.51 -20.85 23.08
CA LEU A 70 6.26 -20.00 22.15
C LEU A 70 7.59 -19.49 22.74
N ALA A 71 7.60 -19.07 24.00
CA ALA A 71 8.82 -18.63 24.68
C ALA A 71 9.85 -19.77 24.89
N ALA A 72 9.37 -21.01 25.06
CA ALA A 72 10.22 -22.20 25.14
C ALA A 72 10.80 -22.60 23.78
N VAL A 73 10.03 -22.41 22.71
CA VAL A 73 10.44 -22.62 21.31
C VAL A 73 11.52 -21.61 20.89
N ASN A 74 11.41 -20.35 21.34
CA ASN A 74 12.35 -19.27 21.01
C ASN A 74 13.77 -19.42 21.64
N ARG A 75 14.02 -20.46 22.44
CA ARG A 75 15.33 -20.73 23.07
C ARG A 75 16.07 -21.95 22.50
N ARG A 76 15.59 -22.56 21.42
CA ARG A 76 16.24 -23.71 20.75
C ARG A 76 16.47 -23.43 19.26
N THR A 77 17.73 -23.43 18.85
CA THR A 77 18.14 -23.41 17.42
C THR A 77 18.06 -24.81 16.83
N LEU A 78 16.86 -25.26 16.43
CA LEU A 78 16.66 -26.35 15.46
C LEU A 78 15.40 -26.01 14.65
N THR A 79 15.36 -26.38 13.37
CA THR A 79 14.32 -25.97 12.40
C THR A 79 12.92 -26.38 12.86
N LEU A 80 12.11 -25.38 13.22
CA LEU A 80 10.83 -25.48 13.92
C LEU A 80 9.60 -25.33 13.01
N THR A 81 9.77 -25.41 11.68
CA THR A 81 8.68 -25.14 10.72
C THR A 81 7.36 -25.87 11.05
N PRO A 82 7.34 -27.18 11.38
CA PRO A 82 6.09 -27.88 11.70
C PRO A 82 5.46 -27.43 13.02
N GLN A 83 6.29 -27.06 14.01
CA GLN A 83 5.80 -26.57 15.30
C GLN A 83 5.31 -25.13 15.20
N ILE A 84 5.92 -24.31 14.33
CA ILE A 84 5.44 -22.96 14.02
C ILE A 84 4.09 -23.05 13.30
N GLU A 85 3.92 -23.97 12.35
CA GLU A 85 2.64 -24.23 11.68
C GLU A 85 1.57 -24.68 12.69
N GLN A 86 1.86 -25.67 13.53
CA GLN A 86 0.91 -26.15 14.56
C GLN A 86 0.56 -25.07 15.59
N VAL A 87 1.52 -24.24 15.99
CA VAL A 87 1.23 -23.12 16.90
C VAL A 87 0.45 -22.02 16.18
N GLY A 88 0.71 -21.79 14.89
CA GLY A 88 -0.10 -20.92 14.04
C GLY A 88 -1.56 -21.37 13.99
N GLU A 89 -1.81 -22.64 13.69
CA GLU A 89 -3.18 -23.22 13.68
C GLU A 89 -3.89 -23.08 15.05
N LEU A 90 -3.16 -23.34 16.14
CA LEU A 90 -3.70 -23.23 17.50
C LEU A 90 -3.98 -21.77 17.88
N TYR A 91 -3.15 -20.85 17.40
CA TYR A 91 -3.30 -19.41 17.60
C TYR A 91 -4.47 -18.84 16.80
N GLU A 92 -4.65 -19.25 15.53
CA GLU A 92 -5.83 -18.92 14.72
C GLU A 92 -7.12 -19.40 15.40
N THR A 93 -7.11 -20.62 15.93
CA THR A 93 -8.24 -21.19 16.69
C THR A 93 -8.57 -20.36 17.95
N LEU A 94 -7.55 -19.77 18.58
CA LEU A 94 -7.73 -18.95 19.78
C LEU A 94 -8.28 -17.55 19.49
N ILE A 95 -7.76 -16.88 18.45
CA ILE A 95 -8.35 -15.63 17.95
C ILE A 95 -9.81 -15.86 17.60
N TYR A 96 -10.10 -16.99 16.95
CA TYR A 96 -11.46 -17.37 16.60
C TYR A 96 -12.38 -17.50 17.83
N VAL A 97 -11.95 -18.21 18.87
CA VAL A 97 -12.74 -18.35 20.12
C VAL A 97 -12.92 -17.01 20.82
N GLN A 98 -11.90 -16.16 20.87
CA GLN A 98 -11.97 -14.84 21.49
C GLN A 98 -12.96 -13.92 20.76
N ARG A 99 -12.94 -13.91 19.42
CA ARG A 99 -13.85 -13.09 18.61
C ARG A 99 -15.28 -13.62 18.64
N ALA A 100 -15.49 -14.94 18.62
CA ALA A 100 -16.80 -15.54 18.82
C ALA A 100 -17.40 -15.13 20.18
N ALA A 101 -16.58 -15.14 21.24
CA ALA A 101 -17.02 -14.65 22.55
C ALA A 101 -17.36 -13.15 22.52
N HIS A 102 -16.59 -12.32 21.80
CA HIS A 102 -16.85 -10.89 21.67
C HIS A 102 -18.14 -10.57 20.89
N LEU A 103 -18.44 -11.32 19.83
CA LEU A 103 -19.68 -11.17 19.05
C LEU A 103 -20.92 -11.57 19.87
N ILE A 104 -20.78 -12.60 20.72
CA ILE A 104 -21.84 -13.03 21.64
C ILE A 104 -22.12 -11.95 22.70
N THR A 105 -21.11 -11.19 23.13
CA THR A 105 -21.25 -10.19 24.21
C THR A 105 -21.61 -8.78 23.72
N THR A 106 -21.25 -8.41 22.49
CA THR A 106 -21.52 -7.07 21.93
C THR A 106 -22.90 -6.91 21.32
N ARG A 107 -23.53 -7.98 20.85
CA ARG A 107 -24.96 -7.95 20.53
C ARG A 107 -25.73 -8.21 21.83
N ALA A 108 -26.63 -7.30 22.20
CA ALA A 108 -27.71 -7.57 23.13
C ALA A 108 -28.66 -8.61 22.50
N ILE A 109 -28.20 -9.85 22.38
CA ILE A 109 -29.02 -10.98 21.96
C ILE A 109 -29.82 -11.33 23.20
N ASP A 110 -31.13 -11.05 23.19
CA ASP A 110 -32.07 -11.69 24.11
C ASP A 110 -31.68 -13.16 24.26
N PRO A 111 -31.64 -13.71 25.49
CA PRO A 111 -31.13 -15.06 25.73
C PRO A 111 -31.69 -16.02 24.68
N PRO A 112 -30.82 -16.72 23.93
CA PRO A 112 -31.22 -17.37 22.70
C PRO A 112 -32.42 -18.27 22.96
N THR A 113 -33.51 -17.99 22.26
CA THR A 113 -34.60 -18.94 22.03
C THR A 113 -33.94 -20.30 21.75
N PRO A 114 -34.35 -21.39 22.44
CA PRO A 114 -33.55 -22.60 22.45
C PRO A 114 -33.42 -23.17 21.03
N ALA A 115 -32.17 -23.48 20.66
CA ALA A 115 -31.75 -24.34 19.54
C ALA A 115 -31.39 -23.72 18.17
N SER A 116 -30.76 -22.55 18.09
CA SER A 116 -29.88 -22.28 16.94
C SER A 116 -28.54 -23.00 17.14
N ALA A 117 -28.16 -23.88 16.21
CA ALA A 117 -26.82 -24.47 16.20
C ALA A 117 -25.75 -23.36 16.19
N PRO A 118 -24.57 -23.56 16.81
CA PRO A 118 -23.49 -22.59 16.72
C PRO A 118 -23.10 -22.38 15.25
N PRO A 119 -22.74 -21.14 14.86
CA PRO A 119 -22.34 -20.87 13.49
C PRO A 119 -21.11 -21.70 13.10
N THR A 120 -21.13 -22.19 11.87
CA THR A 120 -20.02 -22.88 11.23
C THR A 120 -18.86 -21.90 10.96
N LEU A 121 -17.65 -22.45 10.78
CA LEU A 121 -16.48 -21.66 10.38
C LEU A 121 -16.72 -20.87 9.09
N GLN A 122 -17.50 -21.44 8.16
CA GLN A 122 -17.87 -20.80 6.91
C GLN A 122 -18.79 -19.60 7.15
N GLU A 123 -19.79 -19.73 8.03
CA GLU A 123 -20.69 -18.62 8.40
C GLU A 123 -19.96 -17.49 9.12
N ILE A 124 -19.02 -17.80 10.02
CA ILE A 124 -18.20 -16.75 10.67
C ILE A 124 -17.29 -16.06 9.68
N ARG A 125 -16.67 -16.79 8.75
CA ARG A 125 -15.84 -16.17 7.69
C ARG A 125 -16.68 -15.28 6.79
N HIS A 126 -17.84 -15.77 6.35
CA HIS A 126 -18.78 -14.97 5.57
C HIS A 126 -19.17 -13.67 6.30
N GLN A 127 -19.44 -13.74 7.61
CA GLN A 127 -19.74 -12.56 8.41
C GLN A 127 -18.54 -11.60 8.51
N GLN A 128 -17.31 -12.10 8.65
CA GLN A 128 -16.10 -11.28 8.68
C GLN A 128 -15.86 -10.54 7.36
N ASP A 129 -16.05 -11.23 6.25
CA ASP A 129 -15.92 -10.64 4.93
C ASP A 129 -16.99 -9.54 4.72
N LEU A 130 -18.21 -9.74 5.26
CA LEU A 130 -19.28 -8.73 5.20
C LEU A 130 -18.90 -7.49 6.02
N GLU A 131 -18.42 -7.68 7.24
CA GLU A 131 -17.96 -6.59 8.11
C GLU A 131 -16.80 -5.81 7.48
N LEU A 132 -15.85 -6.51 6.84
CA LEU A 132 -14.76 -5.87 6.12
C LEU A 132 -15.26 -5.08 4.90
N ASN A 133 -16.19 -5.63 4.12
CA ASN A 133 -16.75 -4.92 2.98
C ASN A 133 -17.52 -3.67 3.41
N ASP A 134 -18.30 -3.75 4.49
CA ASP A 134 -18.98 -2.59 5.08
C ASP A 134 -17.95 -1.52 5.50
N GLU A 135 -16.86 -1.91 6.16
CA GLU A 135 -15.77 -0.99 6.54
C GLU A 135 -15.11 -0.32 5.32
N LEU A 136 -14.82 -1.09 4.26
CA LEU A 136 -14.22 -0.59 3.02
C LEU A 136 -15.17 0.37 2.27
N ALA A 137 -16.46 0.04 2.21
CA ALA A 137 -17.49 0.87 1.62
C ALA A 137 -17.65 2.19 2.40
N ASP A 138 -17.64 2.12 3.72
CA ASP A 138 -17.67 3.29 4.61
C ASP A 138 -16.45 4.19 4.41
N HIS A 139 -15.25 3.61 4.29
CA HIS A 139 -14.04 4.37 3.96
C HIS A 139 -14.14 5.02 2.58
N ALA A 140 -14.62 4.31 1.57
CA ALA A 140 -14.81 4.87 0.23
C ALA A 140 -15.80 6.04 0.25
N ALA A 141 -16.92 5.91 0.96
CA ALA A 141 -17.93 6.95 1.12
C ALA A 141 -17.39 8.18 1.87
N ARG A 142 -16.59 7.98 2.93
CA ARG A 142 -15.90 9.07 3.63
C ARG A 142 -14.94 9.83 2.71
N ARG A 143 -14.11 9.11 1.94
CA ARG A 143 -13.17 9.71 0.97
C ARG A 143 -13.89 10.50 -0.11
N GLU A 144 -14.99 9.96 -0.62
CA GLU A 144 -15.83 10.62 -1.61
C GLU A 144 -16.42 11.93 -1.07
N THR A 145 -16.99 11.90 0.14
CA THR A 145 -17.55 13.08 0.81
C THR A 145 -16.49 14.16 1.03
N LEU A 146 -15.30 13.77 1.48
CA LEU A 146 -14.17 14.70 1.67
C LEU A 146 -13.72 15.31 0.34
N ALA A 147 -13.61 14.51 -0.71
CA ALA A 147 -13.20 15.01 -2.01
C ALA A 147 -14.22 15.99 -2.60
N GLN A 148 -15.52 15.73 -2.47
CA GLN A 148 -16.59 16.68 -2.85
C GLN A 148 -16.50 18.00 -2.07
N SER A 149 -16.17 17.96 -0.78
CA SER A 149 -16.02 19.17 0.03
C SER A 149 -14.81 20.04 -0.35
N ARG A 150 -13.82 19.45 -1.02
CA ARG A 150 -12.57 20.10 -1.45
C ARG A 150 -12.59 20.52 -2.91
N CYS A 151 -13.52 19.97 -3.71
CA CYS A 151 -13.67 20.30 -5.12
C CYS A 151 -13.84 21.81 -5.34
N SER A 152 -12.99 22.38 -6.20
CA SER A 152 -13.22 23.74 -6.69
C SER A 152 -14.47 23.76 -7.58
N PRO A 153 -15.48 24.61 -7.30
CA PRO A 153 -16.70 24.69 -8.11
C PRO A 153 -16.44 25.22 -9.54
N GLN A 154 -15.23 25.71 -9.82
CA GLN A 154 -14.86 26.25 -11.13
C GLN A 154 -14.35 25.17 -12.10
N THR A 155 -13.97 24.00 -11.59
CA THR A 155 -13.41 22.92 -12.42
C THR A 155 -14.53 21.95 -12.79
N PRO A 156 -14.87 21.78 -14.08
CA PRO A 156 -15.91 20.84 -14.48
C PRO A 156 -15.51 19.40 -14.12
N PRO A 157 -16.48 18.53 -13.79
CA PRO A 157 -16.20 17.15 -13.44
C PRO A 157 -15.52 16.42 -14.59
N LEU A 158 -14.64 15.49 -14.25
CA LEU A 158 -13.96 14.62 -15.19
C LEU A 158 -14.83 13.41 -15.51
N ARG A 159 -15.11 13.13 -16.78
CA ARG A 159 -16.04 12.06 -17.16
C ARG A 159 -15.32 10.75 -17.46
N TRP A 160 -15.73 9.71 -16.75
CA TRP A 160 -15.28 8.34 -16.87
C TRP A 160 -16.39 7.45 -17.40
N HIS A 161 -16.02 6.49 -18.24
CA HIS A 161 -16.91 5.48 -18.79
C HIS A 161 -16.42 4.11 -18.34
N VAL A 162 -17.19 3.43 -17.51
CA VAL A 162 -16.89 2.06 -17.07
C VAL A 162 -17.49 1.11 -18.09
N GLN A 163 -16.61 0.48 -18.86
CA GLN A 163 -16.97 -0.40 -19.98
C GLN A 163 -17.21 -1.83 -19.52
N ARG A 164 -16.56 -2.21 -18.43
CA ARG A 164 -16.66 -3.54 -17.83
C ARG A 164 -16.47 -3.44 -16.33
N TYR A 165 -17.26 -4.20 -15.60
CA TYR A 165 -17.10 -4.43 -14.18
C TYR A 165 -17.51 -5.87 -13.90
N ASP A 166 -16.57 -6.65 -13.37
CA ASP A 166 -16.81 -8.06 -13.07
C ASP A 166 -17.12 -8.22 -11.57
N PRO A 167 -17.93 -9.22 -11.16
CA PRO A 167 -18.24 -9.52 -9.75
C PRO A 167 -17.04 -9.84 -8.86
N ASN A 168 -15.82 -9.96 -9.38
CA ASN A 168 -14.63 -10.11 -8.56
C ASN A 168 -13.95 -8.76 -8.26
N GLY A 169 -14.56 -7.63 -8.65
CA GLY A 169 -14.02 -6.28 -8.44
C GLY A 169 -13.11 -5.79 -9.58
N TYR A 170 -12.84 -6.61 -10.60
CA TYR A 170 -12.14 -6.16 -11.80
C TYR A 170 -12.97 -5.14 -12.55
N PHE A 171 -12.32 -4.12 -13.11
CA PHE A 171 -12.98 -3.14 -13.97
C PHE A 171 -12.11 -2.70 -15.13
N GLU A 172 -12.77 -2.26 -16.20
CA GLU A 172 -12.19 -1.53 -17.33
C GLU A 172 -12.91 -0.19 -17.47
N ALA A 173 -12.15 0.90 -17.44
CA ALA A 173 -12.67 2.24 -17.58
C ALA A 173 -11.90 3.03 -18.63
N VAL A 174 -12.57 3.95 -19.29
CA VAL A 174 -11.95 4.91 -20.21
C VAL A 174 -12.30 6.32 -19.77
N HIS A 175 -11.38 7.25 -19.97
CA HIS A 175 -11.59 8.66 -19.65
C HIS A 175 -11.69 9.46 -20.96
N ASP A 176 -12.61 10.43 -21.03
CA ASP A 176 -12.77 11.34 -22.18
C ASP A 176 -11.61 12.36 -22.23
N ASP A 177 -10.39 11.87 -22.48
CA ASP A 177 -9.22 12.72 -22.74
C ASP A 177 -9.07 12.94 -24.24
N GLN A 178 -9.49 14.11 -24.72
CA GLN A 178 -9.26 14.54 -26.10
C GLN A 178 -7.77 14.59 -26.49
N GLN A 179 -6.85 14.58 -25.52
CA GLN A 179 -5.40 14.65 -25.76
C GLN A 179 -4.68 13.29 -25.68
N ALA A 180 -5.37 12.22 -25.27
CA ALA A 180 -4.84 10.85 -25.14
C ALA A 180 -3.43 10.79 -24.50
N LEU A 181 -3.16 11.63 -23.50
CA LEU A 181 -1.83 11.75 -22.89
C LEU A 181 -1.55 10.58 -21.94
N LEU A 182 -2.60 10.04 -21.32
CA LEU A 182 -2.63 8.83 -20.52
C LEU A 182 -3.65 7.87 -21.16
N GLY A 183 -3.37 6.56 -21.14
CA GLY A 183 -3.92 5.56 -22.06
C GLY A 183 -5.43 5.54 -22.20
N PRO A 184 -5.95 5.05 -23.34
CA PRO A 184 -7.39 5.05 -23.57
C PRO A 184 -8.13 4.18 -22.54
N ALA A 185 -7.48 3.15 -22.01
CA ALA A 185 -8.06 2.22 -21.05
C ALA A 185 -7.28 2.19 -19.73
N TYR A 186 -8.05 2.10 -18.66
CA TYR A 186 -7.63 1.90 -17.28
C TYR A 186 -8.23 0.58 -16.85
N GLN A 187 -7.37 -0.33 -16.40
CA GLN A 187 -7.78 -1.63 -15.92
C GLN A 187 -7.39 -1.71 -14.47
N GLY A 188 -8.25 -2.26 -13.63
CA GLY A 188 -7.94 -2.28 -12.21
C GLY A 188 -8.80 -3.24 -11.45
N TRP A 189 -8.66 -3.15 -10.14
CA TRP A 189 -9.41 -3.93 -9.20
C TRP A 189 -9.79 -3.07 -7.99
N VAL A 190 -11.02 -3.21 -7.53
CA VAL A 190 -11.52 -2.65 -6.27
C VAL A 190 -12.19 -3.72 -5.42
N PRO A 191 -12.04 -3.67 -4.08
CA PRO A 191 -12.66 -4.67 -3.20
C PRO A 191 -14.18 -4.50 -3.10
N VAL A 192 -14.67 -3.27 -3.25
CA VAL A 192 -16.10 -2.92 -3.20
C VAL A 192 -16.42 -1.91 -4.32
N PRO A 193 -17.61 -1.93 -4.93
CA PRO A 193 -17.97 -1.02 -6.02
C PRO A 193 -17.83 0.48 -5.67
N GLU A 194 -18.10 0.85 -4.41
CA GLU A 194 -18.02 2.21 -3.88
C GLU A 194 -16.60 2.78 -3.99
N ALA A 195 -15.58 1.93 -3.91
CA ALA A 195 -14.17 2.33 -4.02
C ALA A 195 -13.76 2.70 -5.45
N LEU A 196 -14.52 2.28 -6.47
CA LEU A 196 -14.21 2.59 -7.87
C LEU A 196 -14.10 4.09 -8.12
N LYS A 197 -15.03 4.87 -7.58
CA LYS A 197 -15.03 6.32 -7.76
C LYS A 197 -13.79 6.96 -7.11
N VAL A 198 -13.39 6.48 -5.93
CA VAL A 198 -12.17 6.94 -5.24
C VAL A 198 -10.93 6.64 -6.09
N LEU A 199 -10.82 5.42 -6.60
CA LEU A 199 -9.68 4.98 -7.41
C LEU A 199 -9.58 5.74 -8.75
N LEU A 200 -10.69 5.88 -9.48
CA LEU A 200 -10.73 6.67 -10.73
C LEU A 200 -10.39 8.14 -10.48
N ARG A 201 -10.87 8.71 -9.36
CA ARG A 201 -10.57 10.10 -8.99
C ARG A 201 -9.07 10.31 -8.80
N CYS A 202 -8.34 9.34 -8.25
CA CYS A 202 -6.88 9.45 -8.07
C CYS A 202 -6.13 9.72 -9.38
N TRP A 203 -6.67 9.35 -10.54
CA TRP A 203 -6.09 9.66 -11.85
C TRP A 203 -6.29 11.10 -12.31
N SER A 204 -7.24 11.81 -11.71
CA SER A 204 -7.52 13.22 -11.98
C SER A 204 -6.39 14.13 -11.52
N VAL A 205 -6.33 15.31 -12.13
CA VAL A 205 -5.43 16.40 -11.72
C VAL A 205 -6.26 17.68 -11.57
N PRO A 206 -6.35 18.26 -10.36
CA PRO A 206 -5.90 17.69 -9.08
C PRO A 206 -6.64 16.38 -8.73
N ALA A 207 -6.07 15.58 -7.81
CA ALA A 207 -6.66 14.28 -7.42
C ALA A 207 -7.96 14.42 -6.60
N ASP A 208 -8.33 15.63 -6.18
CA ASP A 208 -9.61 15.92 -5.53
C ASP A 208 -10.67 16.42 -6.53
N ARG A 209 -10.33 16.62 -7.81
CA ARG A 209 -11.27 17.03 -8.86
C ARG A 209 -12.49 16.12 -8.89
N ASP A 210 -13.67 16.72 -9.06
CA ASP A 210 -14.90 15.95 -9.15
C ASP A 210 -14.91 15.06 -10.39
N ILE A 211 -15.60 13.92 -10.30
CA ILE A 211 -15.72 12.98 -11.42
C ILE A 211 -17.15 12.51 -11.63
N ASP A 212 -17.53 12.41 -12.90
CA ASP A 212 -18.76 11.79 -13.38
C ASP A 212 -18.42 10.38 -13.84
N VAL A 213 -19.08 9.36 -13.29
CA VAL A 213 -18.91 7.97 -13.72
C VAL A 213 -20.16 7.53 -14.49
N VAL A 214 -19.98 7.18 -15.76
CA VAL A 214 -20.99 6.63 -16.66
C VAL A 214 -20.77 5.14 -16.78
N TRP A 215 -21.78 4.34 -16.48
CA TRP A 215 -21.73 2.88 -16.61
C TRP A 215 -22.24 2.47 -18.00
N GLU A 216 -21.37 1.86 -18.81
CA GLU A 216 -21.74 1.29 -20.12
C GLU A 216 -22.02 -0.21 -20.02
N CYS A 217 -21.55 -0.85 -18.94
CA CYS A 217 -21.96 -2.18 -18.53
C CYS A 217 -23.10 -2.14 -17.50
N GLU A 218 -23.60 -3.32 -17.12
CA GLU A 218 -24.50 -3.44 -15.99
C GLU A 218 -23.80 -2.89 -14.74
N GLN A 219 -24.47 -1.95 -14.05
CA GLN A 219 -23.93 -1.39 -12.82
C GLN A 219 -23.88 -2.53 -11.77
N PRO A 220 -22.77 -2.71 -11.06
CA PRO A 220 -22.71 -3.70 -9.99
C PRO A 220 -23.82 -3.42 -8.99
N TRP A 221 -24.60 -4.45 -8.68
CA TRP A 221 -25.51 -4.40 -7.55
C TRP A 221 -24.68 -4.33 -6.26
N ALA A 222 -25.16 -3.57 -5.26
CA ALA A 222 -24.66 -3.70 -3.90
C ALA A 222 -24.81 -5.19 -3.54
N PRO A 223 -23.71 -5.92 -3.30
CA PRO A 223 -23.82 -7.37 -3.26
C PRO A 223 -24.59 -7.81 -2.01
N ASP A 224 -25.77 -8.41 -2.18
CA ASP A 224 -26.40 -9.22 -1.11
C ASP A 224 -25.53 -10.45 -0.77
N GLU A 225 -24.64 -10.83 -1.70
CA GLU A 225 -23.64 -11.88 -1.59
C GLU A 225 -22.27 -11.28 -1.87
N LEU A 226 -21.33 -11.37 -0.92
CA LEU A 226 -19.93 -10.95 -1.04
C LEU A 226 -19.40 -11.02 -2.48
N LEU A 227 -18.79 -9.94 -2.98
CA LEU A 227 -17.67 -10.16 -3.89
C LEU A 227 -16.67 -10.94 -3.03
N PRO A 228 -16.39 -12.23 -3.30
CA PRO A 228 -15.34 -12.91 -2.56
C PRO A 228 -14.13 -12.00 -2.68
N PHE A 229 -13.52 -11.64 -1.55
CA PHE A 229 -12.30 -10.88 -1.54
C PHE A 229 -11.28 -11.68 -2.37
N GLY A 230 -11.16 -11.33 -3.66
CA GLY A 230 -10.88 -12.33 -4.69
C GLY A 230 -10.54 -11.72 -6.03
N GLY A 231 -9.94 -10.53 -5.99
CA GLY A 231 -8.96 -10.20 -7.02
C GLY A 231 -7.86 -11.26 -7.00
N TRP A 232 -7.25 -11.52 -8.16
CA TRP A 232 -6.10 -12.42 -8.29
C TRP A 232 -4.94 -11.86 -7.46
N LEU A 233 -4.91 -12.19 -6.18
CA LEU A 233 -3.78 -12.01 -5.30
C LEU A 233 -3.30 -13.41 -4.95
N PRO A 234 -2.08 -13.79 -5.35
CA PRO A 234 -1.51 -15.07 -4.99
C PRO A 234 -1.71 -15.30 -3.49
N ASP A 235 -2.27 -16.46 -3.15
CA ASP A 235 -2.54 -16.88 -1.77
C ASP A 235 -3.71 -16.18 -1.04
N HIS A 236 -4.52 -15.35 -1.72
CA HIS A 236 -5.73 -14.78 -1.11
C HIS A 236 -6.90 -15.78 -1.05
N ARG A 237 -7.64 -15.73 0.07
CA ARG A 237 -8.83 -16.55 0.34
C ARG A 237 -9.96 -16.11 -0.60
N GLY A 238 -10.27 -16.91 -1.62
CA GLY A 238 -11.32 -16.57 -2.60
C GLY A 238 -10.84 -16.42 -4.04
N ASN A 239 -9.58 -16.75 -4.34
CA ASN A 239 -9.11 -16.93 -5.71
C ASN A 239 -10.02 -17.93 -6.43
N ASP A 240 -10.93 -17.41 -7.26
CA ASP A 240 -11.66 -18.24 -8.21
C ASP A 240 -10.66 -18.64 -9.31
N PRO A 241 -10.29 -19.93 -9.43
CA PRO A 241 -9.37 -20.39 -10.47
C PRO A 241 -9.93 -20.16 -11.88
N HIS A 242 -11.23 -19.86 -12.02
CA HIS A 242 -11.86 -19.51 -13.28
C HIS A 242 -11.74 -18.03 -13.65
N TYR A 243 -11.38 -17.14 -12.71
CA TYR A 243 -11.13 -15.74 -13.02
C TYR A 243 -9.69 -15.53 -13.50
N THR A 244 -9.53 -15.48 -14.82
CA THR A 244 -8.23 -15.26 -15.50
C THR A 244 -7.91 -13.79 -15.76
N SER A 245 -8.84 -12.87 -15.46
CA SER A 245 -8.66 -11.43 -15.70
C SER A 245 -7.73 -10.85 -14.63
N SER A 246 -6.47 -10.63 -15.00
CA SER A 246 -5.53 -9.85 -14.19
C SER A 246 -5.61 -8.38 -14.58
N PRO A 247 -5.52 -7.42 -13.63
CA PRO A 247 -5.34 -6.00 -13.93
C PRO A 247 -3.94 -5.78 -14.51
N ALA A 248 -3.71 -6.23 -15.73
CA ALA A 248 -2.47 -6.08 -16.46
C ALA A 248 -2.81 -5.58 -17.86
N VAL A 249 -2.52 -4.31 -18.09
CA VAL A 249 -2.72 -3.70 -19.41
C VAL A 249 -1.82 -4.39 -20.42
N ASP A 250 -2.42 -4.97 -21.46
CA ASP A 250 -1.67 -5.43 -22.62
C ASP A 250 -1.10 -4.21 -23.35
N LEU A 251 0.19 -3.99 -23.13
CA LEU A 251 0.92 -2.84 -23.67
C LEU A 251 1.09 -2.89 -25.18
N GLU A 252 1.16 -4.10 -25.75
CA GLU A 252 1.25 -4.26 -27.18
C GLU A 252 -0.08 -3.87 -27.82
N ASP A 253 -1.21 -4.33 -27.26
CA ASP A 253 -2.54 -3.93 -27.71
C ASP A 253 -2.80 -2.44 -27.50
N ALA A 254 -2.49 -1.90 -26.32
CA ALA A 254 -2.63 -0.47 -26.04
C ALA A 254 -1.81 0.40 -27.00
N TRP A 255 -0.59 -0.02 -27.33
CA TRP A 255 0.25 0.65 -28.32
C TRP A 255 -0.31 0.50 -29.74
N ASN A 256 -0.80 -0.69 -30.10
CA ASN A 256 -1.28 -0.98 -31.44
C ASN A 256 -2.60 -0.25 -31.76
N ALA A 257 -3.47 -0.06 -30.76
CA ALA A 257 -4.72 0.69 -30.87
C ALA A 257 -4.51 2.12 -31.42
N ASN A 258 -3.39 2.76 -31.07
CA ASN A 258 -3.04 4.11 -31.52
C ASN A 258 -1.66 4.20 -32.18
N ARG A 259 -1.23 3.13 -32.85
CA ARG A 259 0.16 2.96 -33.34
C ARG A 259 0.71 4.16 -34.11
N GLN A 260 -0.09 4.73 -35.02
CA GLN A 260 0.33 5.86 -35.83
C GLN A 260 0.62 7.11 -34.98
N ALA A 261 -0.22 7.39 -33.97
CA ALA A 261 -0.02 8.50 -33.05
C ALA A 261 1.22 8.28 -32.19
N HIS A 262 1.44 7.08 -31.66
CA HIS A 262 2.65 6.75 -30.89
C HIS A 262 3.93 6.88 -31.71
N VAL A 263 3.93 6.37 -32.95
CA VAL A 263 5.07 6.49 -33.88
C VAL A 263 5.33 7.96 -34.23
N SER A 264 4.29 8.74 -34.51
CA SER A 264 4.41 10.17 -34.79
C SER A 264 5.03 10.93 -33.60
N ARG A 265 4.51 10.68 -32.40
CA ARG A 265 5.03 11.30 -31.16
C ARG A 265 6.48 10.92 -30.90
N PHE A 266 6.84 9.65 -31.06
CA PHE A 266 8.22 9.19 -30.92
C PHE A 266 9.15 9.81 -31.98
N SER A 267 8.67 9.97 -33.22
CA SER A 267 9.39 10.68 -34.28
C SER A 267 9.67 12.14 -33.91
N SER A 268 8.69 12.86 -33.35
CA SER A 268 8.89 14.24 -32.87
C SER A 268 9.93 14.31 -31.76
N MET A 269 9.94 13.37 -30.82
CA MET A 269 10.97 13.33 -29.77
C MET A 269 12.36 13.09 -30.35
N LEU A 270 12.49 12.19 -31.31
CA LEU A 270 13.74 11.91 -32.01
C LEU A 270 14.27 13.15 -32.74
N GLN A 271 13.41 13.93 -33.39
CA GLN A 271 13.78 15.21 -33.99
C GLN A 271 14.22 16.24 -32.93
N ASN A 272 13.47 16.37 -31.83
CA ASN A 272 13.80 17.28 -30.73
C ASN A 272 15.13 16.94 -30.04
N VAL A 273 15.45 15.66 -29.89
CA VAL A 273 16.75 15.22 -29.36
C VAL A 273 17.88 15.60 -30.32
N ARG A 274 17.71 15.38 -31.63
CA ARG A 274 18.72 15.74 -32.63
C ARG A 274 18.99 17.24 -32.71
N GLN A 275 17.93 18.06 -32.64
CA GLN A 275 18.05 19.52 -32.72
C GLN A 275 18.74 20.12 -31.49
N ARG A 276 18.50 19.56 -30.30
CA ARG A 276 19.11 20.02 -29.04
C ARG A 276 20.46 19.36 -28.76
N TRP A 277 20.82 18.31 -29.50
CA TRP A 277 22.10 17.66 -29.31
C TRP A 277 23.20 18.68 -29.62
N PRO A 278 24.18 18.87 -28.72
CA PRO A 278 25.23 19.86 -28.90
C PRO A 278 26.15 19.42 -30.04
N GLY A 279 25.78 19.77 -31.27
CA GLY A 279 26.51 19.41 -32.50
C GLY A 279 27.83 20.15 -32.65
N ASP A 280 28.05 21.20 -31.85
CA ASP A 280 29.28 21.95 -31.70
C ASP A 280 30.32 21.25 -30.82
N LEU A 281 29.92 20.23 -30.05
CA LEU A 281 30.83 19.36 -29.28
C LEU A 281 31.36 18.21 -30.14
N THR A 282 31.90 18.53 -31.33
CA THR A 282 32.43 17.52 -32.28
C THR A 282 33.51 16.62 -31.69
N ASP A 283 34.17 17.08 -30.62
CA ASP A 283 35.27 16.37 -29.95
C ASP A 283 34.80 15.44 -28.83
N LEU A 284 33.50 15.49 -28.44
CA LEU A 284 32.96 14.64 -27.38
C LEU A 284 32.22 13.43 -27.95
N THR A 285 32.50 12.27 -27.36
CA THR A 285 31.72 11.06 -27.56
C THR A 285 30.33 11.18 -26.92
N ILE A 286 29.37 10.37 -27.40
CA ILE A 286 28.03 10.28 -26.79
C ILE A 286 28.12 9.99 -25.29
N THR A 287 29.03 9.11 -24.87
CA THR A 287 29.24 8.76 -23.46
C THR A 287 29.66 9.97 -22.64
N GLU A 288 30.61 10.77 -23.11
CA GLU A 288 31.07 11.96 -22.38
C GLU A 288 29.98 13.03 -22.22
N VAL A 289 29.14 13.21 -23.24
CA VAL A 289 27.97 14.11 -23.15
C VAL A 289 26.97 13.62 -22.10
N LEU A 290 26.67 12.31 -22.12
CA LEU A 290 25.77 11.70 -21.14
C LEU A 290 26.31 11.79 -19.72
N ASP A 291 27.61 11.53 -19.51
CA ASP A 291 28.24 11.60 -18.19
C ASP A 291 28.26 13.03 -17.63
N ARG A 292 28.56 14.03 -18.47
CA ARG A 292 28.46 15.45 -18.08
C ARG A 292 27.03 15.84 -17.69
N THR A 293 26.06 15.39 -18.48
CA THR A 293 24.64 15.65 -18.21
C THR A 293 24.19 14.98 -16.91
N ALA A 294 24.60 13.73 -16.69
CA ALA A 294 24.33 12.98 -15.47
C ALA A 294 24.95 13.65 -14.25
N ALA A 295 26.21 14.11 -14.34
CA ALA A 295 26.87 14.84 -13.27
C ALA A 295 26.12 16.14 -12.93
N HIS A 296 25.71 16.90 -13.94
CA HIS A 296 24.92 18.12 -13.75
C HIS A 296 23.55 17.83 -13.08
N LEU A 297 22.82 16.82 -13.56
CA LEU A 297 21.54 16.42 -12.98
C LEU A 297 21.71 15.94 -11.54
N ASN A 298 22.72 15.12 -11.25
CA ASN A 298 22.97 14.65 -9.89
C ASN A 298 23.34 15.77 -8.92
N ALA A 299 23.92 16.88 -9.40
CA ALA A 299 24.26 18.04 -8.58
C ALA A 299 23.09 19.01 -8.36
N THR A 300 22.23 19.19 -9.37
CA THR A 300 21.19 20.24 -9.37
C THR A 300 19.77 19.70 -9.21
N GLN A 301 19.57 18.44 -9.60
CA GLN A 301 18.27 17.77 -9.66
C GLN A 301 18.41 16.29 -9.24
N PRO A 302 18.95 16.03 -8.02
CA PRO A 302 19.10 14.67 -7.55
C PRO A 302 17.74 13.96 -7.48
N LEU A 303 17.77 12.65 -7.63
CA LEU A 303 16.62 11.80 -7.33
C LEU A 303 16.30 11.90 -5.84
N ALA A 304 15.02 11.85 -5.52
CA ALA A 304 14.55 11.76 -4.14
C ALA A 304 14.87 10.37 -3.57
N PRO A 305 14.99 10.20 -2.25
CA PRO A 305 15.15 8.90 -1.60
C PRO A 305 13.87 8.04 -1.71
N HIS A 306 14.00 6.75 -1.44
CA HIS A 306 12.87 5.82 -1.36
C HIS A 306 11.91 6.25 -0.23
N LEU A 307 10.58 6.17 -0.46
CA LEU A 307 9.57 6.65 0.50
C LEU A 307 9.31 5.68 1.66
N GLY A 308 9.65 4.40 1.50
CA GLY A 308 9.18 3.31 2.37
C GLY A 308 8.18 2.46 1.61
N GLN A 309 8.10 1.17 1.91
CA GLN A 309 7.25 0.24 1.17
C GLN A 309 5.76 0.55 1.40
N GLY A 310 5.34 0.78 2.64
CA GLY A 310 3.90 0.91 2.96
C GLY A 310 3.20 2.17 2.43
N LEU A 311 3.93 3.22 2.01
CA LEU A 311 3.32 4.37 1.31
C LEU A 311 3.11 4.17 -0.18
N THR A 312 3.81 3.20 -0.76
CA THR A 312 3.90 3.07 -2.23
C THR A 312 3.48 1.71 -2.74
N ASP A 313 3.25 0.79 -1.80
CA ASP A 313 2.71 -0.52 -2.01
C ASP A 313 1.71 -0.76 -0.85
N PRO A 314 0.49 -0.22 -0.95
CA PRO A 314 -0.51 -0.41 0.10
C PRO A 314 -1.03 -1.85 0.12
N THR A 315 -0.59 -2.70 -0.83
CA THR A 315 -0.81 -4.15 -0.76
C THR A 315 0.17 -4.87 0.16
N VAL A 316 1.06 -4.12 0.85
CA VAL A 316 1.88 -4.68 1.91
C VAL A 316 0.96 -5.25 3.00
N SER A 317 0.84 -6.56 2.91
CA SER A 317 0.54 -7.48 3.99
C SER A 317 1.07 -6.91 5.29
N ARG A 318 0.17 -6.42 6.16
CA ARG A 318 0.42 -6.61 7.57
C ARG A 318 0.43 -8.12 7.74
N VAL A 319 1.60 -8.73 7.60
CA VAL A 319 1.91 -9.94 8.35
C VAL A 319 1.69 -9.48 9.76
N SER A 320 0.49 -9.73 10.28
CA SER A 320 0.30 -9.67 11.70
C SER A 320 1.44 -10.53 12.25
N ASP A 321 2.27 -10.00 13.14
CA ASP A 321 3.19 -10.81 13.95
C ASP A 321 2.44 -11.88 14.77
N LEU A 322 1.11 -11.94 14.60
CA LEU A 322 0.08 -12.80 15.12
C LEU A 322 -0.46 -13.78 14.06
N GLY A 323 0.29 -14.12 13.01
CA GLY A 323 0.14 -15.38 12.27
C GLY A 323 -1.25 -15.74 11.70
N GLY A 324 -2.04 -14.79 11.20
CA GLY A 324 -3.30 -15.11 10.54
C GLY A 324 -3.71 -14.04 9.54
N GLY A 325 -3.44 -14.27 8.25
CA GLY A 325 -3.99 -13.51 7.13
C GLY A 325 -3.24 -12.21 6.80
N SER A 326 -3.01 -12.01 5.50
CA SER A 326 -2.60 -10.73 4.94
C SER A 326 -3.84 -9.87 4.81
N ASP A 327 -4.18 -9.07 5.83
CA ASP A 327 -5.28 -8.12 5.71
C ASP A 327 -4.84 -7.01 4.74
N LEU A 328 -5.31 -7.09 3.50
CA LEU A 328 -5.12 -6.07 2.48
C LEU A 328 -5.99 -4.86 2.81
N VAL A 329 -5.38 -3.81 3.37
CA VAL A 329 -6.10 -2.61 3.84
C VAL A 329 -5.99 -1.49 2.80
N ALA A 330 -6.44 -1.75 1.56
CA ALA A 330 -6.44 -0.78 0.46
C ALA A 330 -7.76 -0.79 -0.32
N LEU A 331 -8.13 0.37 -0.89
CA LEU A 331 -9.34 0.54 -1.71
C LEU A 331 -9.13 0.18 -3.19
N GLY A 332 -8.11 -0.63 -3.49
CA GLY A 332 -7.83 -1.12 -4.84
C GLY A 332 -6.63 -0.48 -5.53
N THR A 333 -6.37 -0.99 -6.74
CA THR A 333 -5.26 -0.63 -7.61
C THR A 333 -5.72 -0.56 -9.07
N SER A 334 -5.03 0.23 -9.87
CA SER A 334 -5.33 0.37 -11.29
C SER A 334 -4.06 0.58 -12.10
N GLU A 335 -4.11 0.15 -13.35
CA GLU A 335 -3.05 0.24 -14.31
C GLU A 335 -3.53 0.90 -15.60
N THR A 336 -2.64 1.67 -16.23
CA THR A 336 -2.79 2.16 -17.59
C THR A 336 -1.45 2.14 -18.31
N ALA A 337 -1.45 2.37 -19.61
CA ALA A 337 -0.25 2.62 -20.39
C ALA A 337 -0.28 4.05 -20.93
N GLY A 338 0.75 4.85 -20.68
CA GLY A 338 0.71 6.29 -20.98
C GLY A 338 2.07 6.91 -21.23
N TRP A 339 2.05 8.15 -21.75
CA TRP A 339 3.25 8.96 -21.94
C TRP A 339 3.52 9.78 -20.67
N ILE A 340 4.56 9.42 -19.93
CA ILE A 340 4.96 10.14 -18.70
C ILE A 340 6.12 11.10 -18.98
N ASN A 341 6.20 12.21 -18.24
CA ASN A 341 7.37 13.10 -18.29
C ASN A 341 8.54 12.49 -17.50
N PRO A 342 9.71 12.19 -18.10
CA PRO A 342 10.88 11.70 -17.37
C PRO A 342 11.36 12.62 -16.25
N ALA A 343 11.06 13.93 -16.33
CA ALA A 343 11.37 14.89 -15.26
C ALA A 343 10.52 14.68 -14.01
N ALA A 344 9.33 14.09 -14.13
CA ALA A 344 8.42 13.77 -13.03
C ALA A 344 8.79 12.46 -12.31
N VAL A 345 9.82 11.74 -12.78
CA VAL A 345 10.32 10.53 -12.11
C VAL A 345 11.23 10.95 -10.95
N ALA A 346 10.75 10.78 -9.74
CA ALA A 346 11.42 11.19 -8.51
C ALA A 346 12.42 10.15 -8.00
N TRP A 347 12.17 8.86 -8.25
CA TRP A 347 13.03 7.77 -7.78
C TRP A 347 13.19 6.66 -8.82
N THR A 348 14.43 6.22 -9.06
CA THR A 348 14.76 5.08 -9.92
C THR A 348 15.63 4.01 -9.23
N GLY A 349 16.04 4.24 -7.97
CA GLY A 349 16.90 3.36 -7.17
C GLY A 349 18.33 3.85 -7.00
N ASN A 350 18.95 4.38 -8.07
CA ASN A 350 20.34 4.85 -8.07
C ASN A 350 20.44 6.25 -8.68
N ARG A 351 21.61 6.88 -8.56
CA ARG A 351 21.90 8.17 -9.21
C ARG A 351 21.72 8.09 -10.74
N TRP A 352 21.50 9.25 -11.37
CA TRP A 352 21.41 9.32 -12.83
C TRP A 352 22.68 8.79 -13.49
N ASN A 353 22.49 7.93 -14.50
CA ASN A 353 23.53 7.18 -15.22
C ASN A 353 24.40 6.24 -14.37
N ASP A 354 23.98 5.89 -13.14
CA ASP A 354 24.67 4.91 -12.30
C ASP A 354 23.90 3.58 -12.29
N PHE A 355 24.58 2.52 -12.74
CA PHE A 355 24.01 1.17 -12.85
C PHE A 355 24.86 0.11 -12.14
N ALA A 356 25.82 0.50 -11.28
CA ALA A 356 26.75 -0.44 -10.64
C ALA A 356 27.38 -1.45 -11.63
N SER A 357 27.85 -0.96 -12.78
CA SER A 357 28.41 -1.74 -13.90
C SER A 357 27.43 -2.67 -14.64
N HIS A 358 26.13 -2.65 -14.33
CA HIS A 358 25.14 -3.43 -15.06
C HIS A 358 24.81 -2.79 -16.42
N ARG A 359 25.30 -3.42 -17.49
CA ARG A 359 25.05 -3.06 -18.92
C ARG A 359 25.32 -1.57 -19.23
N PRO A 360 26.54 -1.05 -18.99
CA PRO A 360 26.85 0.38 -19.13
C PRO A 360 26.69 0.91 -20.57
N ALA A 361 26.77 0.04 -21.58
CA ALA A 361 26.62 0.42 -22.99
C ALA A 361 25.16 0.68 -23.42
N THR A 362 24.16 0.33 -22.60
CA THR A 362 22.75 0.42 -22.97
C THR A 362 22.28 1.86 -23.18
N VAL A 363 22.60 2.79 -22.27
CA VAL A 363 22.21 4.20 -22.41
C VAL A 363 22.89 4.87 -23.61
N PRO A 364 24.22 4.73 -23.83
CA PRO A 364 24.86 5.21 -25.05
C PRO A 364 24.27 4.63 -26.34
N ALA A 365 23.88 3.35 -26.36
CA ALA A 365 23.23 2.74 -27.52
C ALA A 365 21.85 3.34 -27.81
N MET A 366 21.04 3.60 -26.78
CA MET A 366 19.74 4.28 -26.91
C MET A 366 19.91 5.71 -27.42
N ALA A 367 20.88 6.46 -26.87
CA ALA A 367 21.22 7.80 -27.34
C ALA A 367 21.67 7.80 -28.81
N LYS A 368 22.57 6.88 -29.18
CA LYS A 368 23.00 6.71 -30.58
C LYS A 368 21.81 6.44 -31.50
N ALA A 369 20.87 5.59 -31.09
CA ALA A 369 19.68 5.30 -31.88
C ALA A 369 18.80 6.55 -32.09
N MET A 370 18.61 7.38 -31.06
CA MET A 370 17.89 8.65 -31.19
C MET A 370 18.60 9.60 -32.16
N LEU A 371 19.93 9.66 -32.11
CA LEU A 371 20.70 10.62 -32.90
C LEU A 371 20.83 10.22 -34.38
N THR A 372 20.97 8.93 -34.70
CA THR A 372 21.39 8.51 -36.04
C THR A 372 20.46 7.52 -36.74
N ALA A 373 19.59 6.80 -36.01
CA ALA A 373 18.79 5.73 -36.60
C ALA A 373 17.49 6.23 -37.27
N SER A 374 16.85 5.39 -38.08
CA SER A 374 15.45 5.64 -38.47
C SER A 374 14.52 5.54 -37.26
N VAL A 375 13.30 6.11 -37.36
CA VAL A 375 12.27 6.00 -36.31
C VAL A 375 12.02 4.54 -35.91
N GLN A 376 11.94 3.63 -36.88
CA GLN A 376 11.67 2.21 -36.61
C GLN A 376 12.84 1.49 -35.94
N GLN A 377 14.07 1.78 -36.34
CA GLN A 377 15.24 1.23 -35.65
C GLN A 377 15.36 1.77 -34.22
N ALA A 378 15.07 3.06 -34.01
CA ALA A 378 15.05 3.64 -32.68
C ALA A 378 13.96 3.00 -31.81
N LEU A 379 12.72 2.84 -32.29
CA LEU A 379 11.66 2.14 -31.58
C LEU A 379 12.07 0.70 -31.20
N LYS A 380 12.73 -0.02 -32.10
CA LYS A 380 13.26 -1.37 -31.81
C LYS A 380 14.32 -1.37 -30.71
N VAL A 381 15.24 -0.41 -30.69
CA VAL A 381 16.27 -0.29 -29.64
C VAL A 381 15.65 0.07 -28.29
N TRP A 382 14.61 0.91 -28.28
CA TRP A 382 13.92 1.32 -27.06
C TRP A 382 12.96 0.26 -26.53
N ASN A 383 12.49 -0.67 -27.38
CA ASN A 383 11.63 -1.80 -27.02
C ASN A 383 10.50 -1.40 -26.05
N LEU A 384 9.74 -0.36 -26.41
CA LEU A 384 8.77 0.27 -25.51
C LEU A 384 7.55 -0.62 -25.19
N THR A 385 7.29 -1.64 -26.02
CA THR A 385 6.16 -2.58 -25.85
C THR A 385 6.59 -3.95 -25.34
N GLY A 386 7.72 -4.50 -25.80
CA GLY A 386 8.14 -5.86 -25.44
C GLY A 386 8.75 -6.02 -24.04
N ASP A 387 9.24 -4.92 -23.46
CA ASP A 387 9.64 -4.87 -22.05
C ASP A 387 9.35 -3.44 -21.59
N PRO A 388 8.20 -3.12 -20.99
CA PRO A 388 7.84 -1.74 -20.68
C PRO A 388 8.76 -1.10 -19.64
N ILE A 389 8.63 0.21 -19.50
CA ILE A 389 9.00 0.88 -18.26
C ILE A 389 7.79 0.76 -17.33
N ARG A 390 7.97 0.23 -16.12
CA ARG A 390 6.90 0.16 -15.12
C ARG A 390 7.15 1.21 -14.05
N VAL A 391 6.17 2.06 -13.82
CA VAL A 391 6.22 3.10 -12.79
C VAL A 391 5.00 3.02 -11.90
N THR A 392 5.18 3.34 -10.62
CA THR A 392 4.07 3.66 -9.72
C THR A 392 3.86 5.16 -9.75
N ARG A 393 2.63 5.58 -9.99
CA ARG A 393 2.17 6.96 -9.93
C ARG A 393 1.92 7.34 -8.47
N ILE A 394 2.41 8.51 -8.08
CA ILE A 394 2.22 9.09 -6.75
C ILE A 394 1.48 10.42 -6.97
N PRO A 395 0.21 10.52 -6.56
CA PRO A 395 -0.60 11.70 -6.83
C PRO A 395 -0.04 12.94 -6.14
N GLY A 396 -0.33 14.11 -6.69
CA GLY A 396 -0.01 15.40 -6.08
C GLY A 396 -0.93 16.50 -6.61
N PRO A 397 -0.91 17.70 -6.02
CA PRO A 397 -1.89 18.75 -6.26
C PRO A 397 -1.98 19.21 -7.73
N ALA A 398 -0.87 19.45 -8.41
CA ALA A 398 -0.86 19.89 -9.82
C ALA A 398 -0.55 18.76 -10.82
N GLY A 399 -0.41 17.52 -10.35
CA GLY A 399 -0.02 16.38 -11.16
C GLY A 399 0.82 15.37 -10.38
N PRO A 400 1.04 14.18 -10.94
CA PRO A 400 1.76 13.12 -10.25
C PRO A 400 3.28 13.26 -10.33
N LEU A 401 3.95 12.65 -9.37
CA LEU A 401 5.31 12.15 -9.54
C LEU A 401 5.28 10.64 -9.79
N TYR A 402 6.41 10.09 -10.21
CA TYR A 402 6.55 8.67 -10.48
C TYR A 402 7.75 8.09 -9.76
N ARG A 403 7.62 6.84 -9.31
CA ARG A 403 8.76 6.00 -8.94
C ARG A 403 8.86 4.85 -9.92
N ARG A 404 10.08 4.40 -10.22
CA ARG A 404 10.28 3.15 -10.94
C ARG A 404 9.84 1.98 -10.06
N ALA A 405 8.90 1.17 -10.54
CA ALA A 405 8.55 -0.09 -9.89
C ALA A 405 9.53 -1.17 -10.35
N GLU A 406 9.39 -1.60 -11.60
CA GLU A 406 10.14 -2.71 -12.19
C GLU A 406 10.64 -2.38 -13.61
N ASN A 407 11.75 -3.01 -13.99
CA ASN A 407 12.40 -2.82 -15.29
C ASN A 407 12.61 -1.34 -15.68
N GLY A 408 13.03 -1.09 -16.92
CA GLY A 408 13.03 0.26 -17.49
C GLY A 408 14.07 1.28 -16.97
N THR A 409 14.93 0.96 -16.00
CA THR A 409 15.90 1.93 -15.42
C THR A 409 16.77 2.60 -16.49
N HIS A 410 17.37 1.82 -17.41
CA HIS A 410 18.20 2.39 -18.48
C HIS A 410 17.40 3.31 -19.40
N ARG A 411 16.14 2.98 -19.72
CA ARG A 411 15.28 3.80 -20.59
C ARG A 411 14.86 5.09 -19.91
N LEU A 412 14.51 5.05 -18.63
CA LEU A 412 14.21 6.24 -17.83
C LEU A 412 15.43 7.17 -17.75
N HIS A 413 16.61 6.62 -17.44
CA HIS A 413 17.85 7.39 -17.38
C HIS A 413 18.20 7.96 -18.75
N ALA A 414 18.12 7.17 -19.83
CA ALA A 414 18.34 7.65 -21.19
C ALA A 414 17.38 8.79 -21.55
N ALA A 415 16.08 8.62 -21.29
CA ALA A 415 15.08 9.64 -21.58
C ALA A 415 15.34 10.93 -20.82
N ARG A 416 15.73 10.82 -19.54
CA ARG A 416 16.07 11.96 -18.71
C ARG A 416 17.33 12.68 -19.19
N LEU A 417 18.40 11.94 -19.51
CA LEU A 417 19.67 12.50 -19.99
C LEU A 417 19.54 13.13 -21.37
N LEU A 418 18.67 12.59 -22.23
CA LEU A 418 18.34 13.16 -23.54
C LEU A 418 17.30 14.28 -23.46
N ALA A 419 16.87 14.65 -22.24
CA ALA A 419 15.83 15.63 -21.97
C ALA A 419 14.55 15.38 -22.80
N MET A 420 14.15 14.12 -22.97
CA MET A 420 12.93 13.77 -23.70
C MET A 420 11.70 14.31 -22.95
N PRO A 421 10.72 14.91 -23.66
CA PRO A 421 9.56 15.50 -23.00
C PRO A 421 8.63 14.44 -22.40
N VAL A 422 8.55 13.26 -23.01
CA VAL A 422 7.75 12.13 -22.52
C VAL A 422 8.43 10.80 -22.82
N ILE A 423 7.97 9.73 -22.17
CA ILE A 423 8.31 8.34 -22.50
C ILE A 423 7.12 7.42 -22.21
N TRP A 424 6.95 6.39 -23.03
CA TRP A 424 5.89 5.40 -22.86
C TRP A 424 6.20 4.48 -21.68
N ALA A 425 5.22 4.31 -20.80
CA ALA A 425 5.34 3.48 -19.60
C ALA A 425 4.01 2.81 -19.27
N GLN A 426 4.08 1.67 -18.61
CA GLN A 426 3.00 1.12 -17.80
C GLN A 426 3.01 1.84 -16.46
N ILE A 427 1.83 2.30 -16.05
CA ILE A 427 1.64 3.17 -14.90
C ILE A 427 0.66 2.47 -13.98
N THR A 428 1.13 2.06 -12.81
CA THR A 428 0.30 1.54 -11.73
C THR A 428 -0.03 2.68 -10.76
N GLN A 429 -1.26 2.76 -10.29
CA GLN A 429 -1.73 3.71 -9.30
C GLN A 429 -2.54 2.95 -8.26
N ASP A 430 -2.05 2.99 -7.03
CA ASP A 430 -2.77 2.48 -5.88
C ASP A 430 -3.62 3.59 -5.24
N THR A 431 -4.68 3.19 -4.55
CA THR A 431 -5.38 4.08 -3.63
C THR A 431 -4.50 4.42 -2.42
N LEU A 432 -4.82 5.50 -1.70
CA LEU A 432 -4.16 5.77 -0.43
C LEU A 432 -4.35 4.59 0.54
N PRO A 433 -3.32 4.18 1.28
CA PRO A 433 -3.49 3.17 2.33
C PRO A 433 -4.56 3.64 3.32
N LEU A 434 -5.35 2.70 3.85
CA LEU A 434 -6.35 3.02 4.87
C LEU A 434 -5.68 3.34 6.20
N ASP A 435 -4.60 2.64 6.53
CA ASP A 435 -3.81 2.83 7.73
C ASP A 435 -2.33 3.02 7.40
N VAL A 436 -1.66 3.89 8.16
CA VAL A 436 -0.20 4.06 8.09
C VAL A 436 0.38 4.09 9.50
N CYS A 437 1.41 3.28 9.76
CA CYS A 437 2.21 3.34 10.98
C CYS A 437 3.62 3.85 10.68
N PRO A 438 4.38 4.38 11.67
CA PRO A 438 5.72 4.88 11.41
C PRO A 438 6.68 3.84 10.80
N MET A 439 6.49 2.55 11.04
CA MET A 439 7.30 1.50 10.42
C MET A 439 7.12 1.43 8.90
N ASP A 440 5.91 1.73 8.40
CA ASP A 440 5.59 1.75 6.95
C ASP A 440 6.39 2.81 6.18
N VAL A 441 6.92 3.81 6.90
CA VAL A 441 7.78 4.90 6.40
C VAL A 441 9.23 4.78 6.87
N ASP A 442 9.66 3.56 7.22
CA ASP A 442 10.98 3.20 7.73
C ASP A 442 11.40 4.00 8.98
N ALA A 443 10.44 4.47 9.79
CA ALA A 443 10.71 5.25 10.99
C ALA A 443 10.64 4.37 12.25
N HIS A 444 11.73 4.40 13.03
CA HIS A 444 11.85 3.62 14.27
C HIS A 444 12.23 4.52 15.44
N ASN A 445 11.84 4.13 16.65
CA ASN A 445 12.21 4.80 17.91
C ASN A 445 11.97 6.33 17.88
N ASP A 446 13.01 7.14 18.07
CA ASP A 446 12.89 8.61 18.09
C ASP A 446 12.43 9.20 16.75
N THR A 447 12.76 8.55 15.63
CA THR A 447 12.25 8.94 14.31
C THR A 447 10.74 8.73 14.22
N ALA A 448 10.21 7.67 14.84
CA ALA A 448 8.76 7.44 14.88
C ALA A 448 8.04 8.57 15.63
N ARG A 449 8.56 9.02 16.78
CA ARG A 449 8.01 10.19 17.50
C ARG A 449 8.02 11.47 16.66
N LEU A 450 9.10 11.68 15.90
CA LEU A 450 9.22 12.82 15.01
C LEU A 450 8.19 12.77 13.89
N VAL A 451 8.01 11.61 13.26
CA VAL A 451 6.99 11.37 12.22
C VAL A 451 5.58 11.61 12.77
N LEU A 452 5.24 11.06 13.95
CA LEU A 452 3.94 11.30 14.59
C LEU A 452 3.69 12.79 14.84
N THR A 453 4.73 13.52 15.27
CA THR A 453 4.63 14.98 15.44
C THR A 453 4.34 15.68 14.11
N CYS A 454 4.96 15.23 13.02
CA CYS A 454 4.71 15.77 11.68
C CYS A 454 3.28 15.46 11.21
N TRP A 455 2.79 14.24 11.42
CA TRP A 455 1.42 13.85 11.07
C TRP A 455 0.37 14.68 11.80
N LYS A 456 0.55 14.93 13.11
CA LYS A 456 -0.31 15.87 13.85
C LYS A 456 -0.34 17.26 13.22
N GLY A 457 0.82 17.77 12.80
CA GLY A 457 0.92 19.04 12.09
C GLY A 457 0.20 19.04 10.74
N LEU A 458 0.30 17.94 9.98
CA LEU A 458 -0.39 17.78 8.69
C LEU A 458 -1.92 17.77 8.88
N LEU A 459 -2.41 17.06 9.90
CA LEU A 459 -3.82 17.05 10.28
C LEU A 459 -4.29 18.44 10.71
N ALA A 460 -3.55 19.10 11.60
CA ALA A 460 -3.89 20.44 12.09
C ALA A 460 -3.94 21.50 10.98
N LYS A 461 -3.13 21.35 9.93
CA LYS A 461 -3.10 22.25 8.77
C LYS A 461 -4.06 21.83 7.64
N GLY A 462 -4.83 20.75 7.80
CA GLY A 462 -5.77 20.25 6.79
C GLY A 462 -5.12 19.59 5.55
N LEU A 463 -3.80 19.37 5.59
CA LEU A 463 -3.03 18.74 4.51
C LEU A 463 -3.21 17.22 4.50
N ALA A 464 -3.62 16.67 5.64
CA ALA A 464 -4.14 15.32 5.79
C ALA A 464 -5.51 15.36 6.51
N THR A 465 -6.28 14.29 6.39
CA THR A 465 -7.54 14.07 7.11
C THR A 465 -7.63 12.60 7.52
N GLY A 466 -8.09 12.36 8.74
CA GLY A 466 -8.15 11.03 9.34
C GLY A 466 -8.05 11.10 10.87
N SER A 467 -7.79 9.97 11.50
CA SER A 467 -7.65 9.82 12.95
C SER A 467 -6.29 9.22 13.30
N LEU A 468 -5.60 9.82 14.26
CA LEU A 468 -4.35 9.29 14.81
C LEU A 468 -4.63 8.57 16.12
N GLN A 469 -4.37 7.26 16.15
CA GLN A 469 -4.40 6.43 17.35
C GLN A 469 -2.96 6.26 17.86
N GLU A 470 -2.66 6.87 19.01
CA GLU A 470 -1.32 6.82 19.61
C GLU A 470 -1.19 5.64 20.57
N ASP A 471 -0.04 4.98 20.49
CA ASP A 471 0.38 3.89 21.36
C ASP A 471 1.58 4.33 22.22
N ASP A 472 1.76 3.72 23.39
CA ASP A 472 2.92 3.96 24.27
C ASP A 472 4.25 3.68 23.55
N LEU A 473 4.23 2.76 22.58
CA LEU A 473 5.30 2.50 21.63
C LEU A 473 5.02 3.29 20.33
N PRO A 474 5.75 4.39 20.05
CA PRO A 474 5.49 5.25 18.89
C PRO A 474 5.47 4.53 17.55
N GLY A 475 6.26 3.46 17.40
CA GLY A 475 6.29 2.66 16.17
C GLY A 475 5.00 1.90 15.87
N LEU A 476 4.15 1.69 16.89
CA LEU A 476 2.86 0.98 16.79
C LEU A 476 1.65 1.93 16.68
N SER A 477 1.87 3.24 16.74
CA SER A 477 0.81 4.22 16.52
C SER A 477 0.30 4.15 15.08
N VAL A 478 -1.00 4.31 14.88
CA VAL A 478 -1.66 4.15 13.57
C VAL A 478 -2.37 5.43 13.18
N LEU A 479 -2.07 5.93 11.99
CA LEU A 479 -2.83 6.97 11.31
C LEU A 479 -3.83 6.30 10.37
N GLN A 480 -5.11 6.32 10.74
CA GLN A 480 -6.20 5.99 9.83
C GLN A 480 -6.37 7.18 8.88
N LEU A 481 -6.20 6.94 7.59
CA LEU A 481 -6.01 7.96 6.57
C LEU A 481 -7.18 7.99 5.60
N ASP A 482 -7.95 9.08 5.64
CA ASP A 482 -8.99 9.33 4.65
C ASP A 482 -8.44 10.13 3.46
N HIS A 483 -7.58 11.11 3.72
CA HIS A 483 -7.03 11.97 2.66
C HIS A 483 -5.63 12.48 3.03
N VAL A 484 -4.75 12.60 2.04
CA VAL A 484 -3.54 13.44 2.11
C VAL A 484 -3.32 14.08 0.75
N ILE A 485 -2.89 15.34 0.71
CA ILE A 485 -2.68 16.04 -0.58
C ILE A 485 -1.64 15.34 -1.47
N THR A 486 -0.70 14.62 -0.86
CA THR A 486 0.21 13.70 -1.53
C THR A 486 0.86 12.74 -0.51
N PRO A 487 0.98 11.43 -0.83
CA PRO A 487 1.49 10.41 0.11
C PRO A 487 2.88 10.71 0.68
N TRP A 488 3.77 11.32 -0.11
CA TRP A 488 5.16 11.54 0.31
C TRP A 488 5.31 12.53 1.48
N LEU A 489 4.26 13.28 1.84
CA LEU A 489 4.24 14.11 3.05
C LEU A 489 4.22 13.29 4.34
N LEU A 490 3.74 12.05 4.28
CA LEU A 490 3.69 11.14 5.42
C LEU A 490 5.05 10.52 5.74
N ALA A 491 6.02 10.64 4.82
CA ALA A 491 7.36 10.10 5.00
C ALA A 491 8.16 10.89 6.06
N GLN A 492 9.35 10.39 6.38
CA GLN A 492 10.30 11.10 7.25
C GLN A 492 10.64 12.50 6.69
N PRO A 493 10.96 13.48 7.56
CA PRO A 493 11.19 14.87 7.15
C PRO A 493 12.20 15.07 6.00
N ASP A 494 13.29 14.29 5.98
CA ASP A 494 14.29 14.32 4.91
C ASP A 494 13.74 13.84 3.56
N ARG A 495 12.93 12.78 3.58
CA ARG A 495 12.26 12.24 2.40
C ARG A 495 11.18 13.20 1.91
N ALA A 496 10.33 13.70 2.79
CA ALA A 496 9.26 14.64 2.44
C ALA A 496 9.83 15.90 1.77
N VAL A 497 10.90 16.49 2.32
CA VAL A 497 11.60 17.65 1.75
C VAL A 497 12.22 17.35 0.38
N ALA A 498 12.88 16.21 0.24
CA ALA A 498 13.49 15.82 -1.03
C ALA A 498 12.44 15.60 -2.13
N TRP A 499 11.30 14.98 -1.80
CA TRP A 499 10.18 14.82 -2.71
C TRP A 499 9.50 16.14 -3.05
N ALA A 500 9.33 17.05 -2.08
CA ALA A 500 8.85 18.40 -2.30
C ALA A 500 9.73 19.18 -3.30
N ALA A 501 11.05 19.07 -3.16
CA ALA A 501 11.99 19.73 -4.07
C ALA A 501 11.94 19.16 -5.50
N VAL A 502 11.69 17.85 -5.66
CA VAL A 502 11.40 17.27 -6.99
C VAL A 502 10.07 17.80 -7.51
N TYR A 503 9.04 17.83 -6.67
CA TYR A 503 7.70 18.27 -7.02
C TYR A 503 7.68 19.71 -7.52
N ASP A 504 8.23 20.65 -6.76
CA ASP A 504 8.28 22.08 -7.10
C ASP A 504 9.05 22.34 -8.40
N ARG A 505 10.06 21.53 -8.71
CA ARG A 505 10.77 21.65 -9.98
C ARG A 505 9.91 21.23 -11.18
N VAL A 506 9.04 20.25 -11.01
CA VAL A 506 8.17 19.71 -12.07
C VAL A 506 6.89 20.55 -12.20
N TYR A 507 6.37 21.01 -11.05
CA TYR A 507 5.17 21.81 -10.91
C TYR A 507 5.44 23.06 -10.05
N PRO A 508 6.15 24.08 -10.59
CA PRO A 508 6.52 25.26 -9.81
C PRO A 508 5.32 25.98 -9.22
N GLY A 509 5.37 26.29 -7.92
CA GLY A 509 4.32 27.02 -7.21
C GLY A 509 3.13 26.17 -6.73
N ALA A 510 2.97 24.94 -7.23
CA ALA A 510 1.84 24.08 -6.87
C ALA A 510 1.78 23.71 -5.38
N LEU A 511 2.93 23.59 -4.73
CA LEU A 511 2.98 23.35 -3.28
C LEU A 511 2.52 24.57 -2.48
N GLU A 512 2.86 25.78 -2.95
CA GLU A 512 2.47 27.02 -2.29
C GLU A 512 0.96 27.27 -2.44
N GLU A 513 0.40 26.99 -3.62
CA GLU A 513 -1.05 27.00 -3.86
C GLU A 513 -1.78 25.98 -2.98
N ALA A 514 -1.15 24.83 -2.69
CA ALA A 514 -1.66 23.83 -1.76
C ALA A 514 -1.43 24.18 -0.27
N GLY A 515 -0.93 25.39 0.04
CA GLY A 515 -0.72 25.88 1.41
C GLY A 515 0.61 25.45 2.05
N ILE A 516 1.55 24.92 1.28
CA ILE A 516 2.89 24.54 1.74
C ILE A 516 3.92 25.57 1.25
N PRO A 517 4.31 26.56 2.09
CA PRO A 517 5.20 27.62 1.66
C PRO A 517 6.61 27.10 1.37
N ALA A 518 7.31 27.72 0.42
CA ALA A 518 8.66 27.31 0.01
C ALA A 518 9.67 27.20 1.17
N MET A 519 9.50 28.01 2.24
CA MET A 519 10.36 27.93 3.42
C MET A 519 10.18 26.66 4.24
N ALA A 520 8.99 26.04 4.23
CA ALA A 520 8.69 24.85 5.02
C ALA A 520 9.51 23.65 4.52
N TRP A 521 9.68 23.49 3.20
CA TRP A 521 10.34 22.33 2.62
C TRP A 521 11.80 22.57 2.20
N ARG A 522 12.47 23.61 2.71
CA ARG A 522 13.90 23.84 2.41
C ARG A 522 14.83 22.83 3.08
N THR A 523 14.52 22.51 4.33
CA THR A 523 15.32 21.60 5.16
C THR A 523 14.40 20.73 6.02
N PRO A 524 14.86 19.55 6.46
CA PRO A 524 14.09 18.70 7.38
C PRO A 524 13.68 19.44 8.66
N ASP A 525 14.58 20.28 9.20
CA ASP A 525 14.28 21.07 10.41
C ASP A 525 13.21 22.14 10.16
N SER A 526 13.24 22.81 9.00
CA SER A 526 12.22 23.79 8.63
C SER A 526 10.85 23.13 8.46
N TRP A 527 10.83 21.90 7.95
CA TRP A 527 9.61 21.09 7.77
C TRP A 527 8.97 20.78 9.12
N VAL A 528 9.77 20.26 10.05
CA VAL A 528 9.35 19.94 11.42
C VAL A 528 8.90 21.20 12.16
N ALA A 529 9.66 22.30 12.07
CA ALA A 529 9.34 23.55 12.74
C ALA A 529 8.02 24.14 12.24
N TRP A 530 7.80 24.15 10.93
CA TRP A 530 6.57 24.64 10.33
C TRP A 530 5.35 23.79 10.71
N LEU A 531 5.48 22.45 10.72
CA LEU A 531 4.40 21.55 11.13
C LEU A 531 4.05 21.67 12.63
N ARG A 532 5.01 22.06 13.47
CA ARG A 532 4.79 22.30 14.91
C ARG A 532 4.16 23.66 15.21
N ALA A 533 4.32 24.65 14.33
CA ALA A 533 3.70 25.96 14.50
C ALA A 533 2.18 25.80 14.36
N THR A 534 1.45 26.10 15.44
CA THR A 534 -0.02 26.06 15.50
C THR A 534 -0.62 27.38 15.06
#